data_AF-A0AAU8TYL7-F1
#
_entry.id   AF-A0AAU8TYL7-F1
#
_cell.length_a   1.000
_cell.length_b   1.000
_cell.length_c   1.000
_cell.angle_alpha   90.00
_cell.angle_beta   90.00
_cell.angle_gamma   90.00
#
_symmetry.space_group_name_H-M   'P 1'
#
loop_
_entity.id
_entity.type
_entity.pdbx_description
1 polymer ?
#
loop_
_entity_poly.entity_id
_entity_poly.type
_entity_poly.pdbx_seq_one_letter_code
_entity_poly.pdbx_strand_id
1 'polypeptide(L)'
;MRILLFLLFCLNLKAFTYDELKSLYFKDINCSKFEFKKSESKFSVDELNKAIENIDENRILEILRSDKTLSFKNDSKGISPFIKNHKTTNSILIEDMLFCADERVFKFEIYTLYVLTDKNMSESKTIKILNQLFDEGLDKSAVFYYEDFGLLNAALGGEKVEVFDYLLDKNCLISDRLGMDIWVSFTKIFRDENIALNIKTPHSKELLNLLNSQKYKTHRTFWLNLTEKVVEKGLDPNNLNYLYMTFKYLGDENATKELLNLGYKNDVK
;
A
#
# COMPACT_ATOMS: atom_id res chain seq x y z
N MET A 1 -13.87 7.22 4.11
CA MET A 1 -13.39 8.60 4.43
C MET A 1 -12.68 8.68 5.79
N ARG A 2 -13.13 7.93 6.82
CA ARG A 2 -12.53 7.92 8.17
C ARG A 2 -11.05 7.48 8.21
N ILE A 3 -10.69 6.40 7.51
CA ILE A 3 -9.31 5.89 7.46
C ILE A 3 -8.36 6.89 6.78
N LEU A 4 -8.77 7.50 5.66
CA LEU A 4 -7.95 8.51 4.97
C LEU A 4 -7.68 9.73 5.86
N LEU A 5 -8.72 10.22 6.55
CA LEU A 5 -8.60 11.29 7.55
C LEU A 5 -7.71 10.87 8.73
N PHE A 6 -7.82 9.62 9.19
CA PHE A 6 -7.03 9.08 10.29
C PHE A 6 -5.54 8.96 9.92
N LEU A 7 -5.22 8.44 8.73
CA LEU A 7 -3.85 8.35 8.22
C LEU A 7 -3.26 9.76 8.03
N LEU A 8 -4.00 10.70 7.44
CA LEU A 8 -3.61 12.11 7.31
C LEU A 8 -3.35 12.79 8.67
N PHE A 9 -4.15 12.45 9.68
CA PHE A 9 -3.99 12.98 11.04
C PHE A 9 -2.75 12.40 11.74
N CYS A 10 -2.47 11.11 11.52
CA CYS A 10 -1.31 10.43 12.10
C CYS A 10 0.01 10.83 11.44
N LEU A 11 0.01 11.23 10.17
CA LEU A 11 1.20 11.68 9.43
C LEU A 11 1.85 12.96 10.02
N ASN A 12 1.13 13.72 10.87
CA ASN A 12 1.61 14.96 11.47
C ASN A 12 1.95 14.86 12.97
N LEU A 13 1.90 13.66 13.55
CA LEU A 13 2.10 13.43 14.98
C LEU A 13 3.27 12.46 15.22
N LYS A 14 3.73 12.39 16.48
CA LYS A 14 4.81 11.49 16.90
C LYS A 14 4.48 10.03 16.54
N ALA A 15 5.51 9.20 16.39
CA ALA A 15 5.34 7.76 16.20
C ALA A 15 4.50 7.16 17.36
N PHE A 16 3.34 6.63 17.03
CA PHE A 16 2.42 6.00 17.98
C PHE A 16 2.80 4.53 18.20
N THR A 17 2.60 4.06 19.43
CA THR A 17 2.53 2.64 19.75
C THR A 17 1.26 2.02 19.17
N TYR A 18 1.19 0.69 19.09
CA TYR A 18 -0.02 -0.02 18.66
C TYR A 18 -1.24 0.37 19.51
N ASP A 19 -1.09 0.39 20.84
CA ASP A 19 -2.19 0.69 21.76
C ASP A 19 -2.65 2.15 21.66
N GLU A 20 -1.74 3.10 21.47
CA GLU A 20 -2.11 4.50 21.24
C GLU A 20 -2.87 4.67 19.93
N LEU A 21 -2.39 4.04 18.84
CA LEU A 21 -3.06 4.10 17.54
C LEU A 21 -4.44 3.46 17.60
N LYS A 22 -4.55 2.29 18.25
CA LYS A 22 -5.82 1.59 18.48
C LYS A 22 -6.76 2.45 19.30
N SER A 23 -6.29 3.01 20.42
CA SER A 23 -7.10 3.88 21.28
C SER A 23 -7.60 5.11 20.53
N LEU A 24 -6.77 5.70 19.66
CA LEU A 24 -7.16 6.85 18.85
C LEU A 24 -8.20 6.46 17.79
N TYR A 25 -8.00 5.33 17.10
CA TYR A 25 -8.91 4.85 16.05
C TYR A 25 -10.28 4.48 16.60
N PHE A 26 -10.30 3.73 17.71
CA PHE A 26 -11.51 3.23 18.36
C PHE A 26 -12.19 4.24 19.29
N LYS A 27 -11.63 5.45 19.46
CA LYS A 27 -12.17 6.48 20.37
C LYS A 27 -13.66 6.75 20.15
N ASP A 28 -14.08 6.79 18.88
CA ASP A 28 -15.46 7.06 18.49
C ASP A 28 -16.21 5.78 18.05
N ILE A 29 -15.63 4.59 18.25
CA ILE A 29 -16.27 3.31 17.93
C ILE A 29 -16.85 2.70 19.21
N ASN A 30 -18.18 2.61 19.28
CA ASN A 30 -18.84 1.94 20.39
C ASN A 30 -19.08 0.46 20.09
N CYS A 31 -18.09 -0.39 20.33
CA CYS A 31 -18.20 -1.84 20.12
C CYS A 31 -19.28 -2.52 20.98
N SER A 32 -19.71 -1.90 22.10
CA SER A 32 -20.79 -2.47 22.92
C SER A 32 -22.15 -2.50 22.21
N LYS A 33 -22.34 -1.67 21.16
CA LYS A 33 -23.53 -1.72 20.30
C LYS A 33 -23.63 -3.02 19.50
N PHE A 34 -22.51 -3.69 19.27
CA PHE A 34 -22.44 -4.95 18.56
C PHE A 34 -22.34 -6.08 19.59
N GLU A 35 -23.42 -6.34 20.33
CA GLU A 35 -23.46 -7.47 21.26
C GLU A 35 -23.25 -8.78 20.47
N PHE A 36 -22.06 -9.35 20.58
CA PHE A 36 -21.72 -10.62 19.94
C PHE A 36 -21.98 -11.77 20.93
N LYS A 37 -23.15 -12.41 20.82
CA LYS A 37 -23.51 -13.63 21.55
C LYS A 37 -23.33 -14.84 20.65
N LYS A 38 -22.88 -15.96 21.22
CA LYS A 38 -22.65 -17.20 20.49
C LYS A 38 -23.96 -17.68 19.85
N SER A 39 -23.97 -17.81 18.53
CA SER A 39 -25.06 -18.44 17.77
C SER A 39 -24.69 -19.89 17.46
N GLU A 40 -25.69 -20.78 17.38
CA GLU A 40 -25.48 -22.18 16.97
C GLU A 40 -25.40 -22.33 15.45
N SER A 41 -25.89 -21.34 14.70
CA SER A 41 -25.82 -21.30 13.24
C SER A 41 -24.37 -21.16 12.78
N LYS A 42 -23.97 -21.93 11.77
CA LYS A 42 -22.66 -21.80 11.11
C LYS A 42 -22.82 -21.03 9.81
N PHE A 43 -22.02 -20.00 9.64
CA PHE A 43 -21.97 -19.19 8.43
C PHE A 43 -20.58 -19.19 7.81
N SER A 44 -20.52 -18.85 6.53
CA SER A 44 -19.30 -18.69 5.75
C SER A 44 -18.92 -17.21 5.55
N VAL A 45 -17.67 -16.96 5.13
CA VAL A 45 -17.24 -15.62 4.70
C VAL A 45 -17.97 -15.19 3.44
N ASP A 46 -18.28 -16.11 2.52
CA ASP A 46 -19.08 -15.81 1.32
C ASP A 46 -20.47 -15.28 1.68
N GLU A 47 -21.12 -15.84 2.71
CA GLU A 47 -22.40 -15.33 3.22
C GLU A 47 -22.26 -13.95 3.88
N LEU A 48 -21.17 -13.72 4.63
CA LEU A 48 -20.88 -12.42 5.21
C LEU A 48 -20.66 -11.37 4.13
N ASN A 49 -19.86 -11.69 3.10
CA ASN A 49 -19.59 -10.81 1.97
C ASN A 49 -20.87 -10.49 1.19
N LYS A 50 -21.76 -11.47 1.01
CA LYS A 50 -23.07 -11.24 0.38
C LYS A 50 -23.98 -10.36 1.24
N ALA A 51 -23.97 -10.52 2.57
CA ALA A 51 -24.71 -9.64 3.47
C ALA A 51 -24.17 -8.20 3.42
N ILE A 52 -22.86 -8.04 3.35
CA ILE A 52 -22.18 -6.76 3.16
C ILE A 52 -22.58 -6.11 1.83
N GLU A 53 -22.58 -6.85 0.71
CA GLU A 53 -23.03 -6.34 -0.59
C GLU A 53 -24.45 -5.77 -0.54
N ASN A 54 -25.33 -6.45 0.20
CA ASN A 54 -26.74 -6.07 0.31
C ASN A 54 -26.99 -5.01 1.40
N ILE A 55 -25.96 -4.59 2.14
CA ILE A 55 -26.08 -3.68 3.30
C ILE A 55 -27.08 -4.25 4.34
N ASP A 56 -27.10 -5.58 4.50
CA ASP A 56 -27.98 -6.24 5.47
C ASP A 56 -27.30 -6.29 6.84
N GLU A 57 -27.37 -5.16 7.55
CA GLU A 57 -26.76 -4.97 8.87
C GLU A 57 -27.17 -6.04 9.89
N ASN A 58 -28.44 -6.45 9.87
CA ASN A 58 -28.95 -7.47 10.78
C ASN A 58 -28.32 -8.83 10.50
N ARG A 59 -28.22 -9.20 9.21
CA ARG A 59 -27.58 -10.45 8.79
C ARG A 59 -26.08 -10.43 9.04
N ILE A 60 -25.40 -9.31 8.82
CA ILE A 60 -23.97 -9.15 9.15
C ILE A 60 -23.74 -9.40 10.64
N LEU A 61 -24.55 -8.78 11.51
CA LEU A 61 -24.44 -8.98 12.95
C LEU A 61 -24.76 -10.42 13.37
N GLU A 62 -25.79 -11.04 12.78
CA GLU A 62 -26.10 -12.46 13.00
C GLU A 62 -24.91 -13.37 12.65
N ILE A 63 -24.26 -13.10 11.52
CA ILE A 63 -23.11 -13.87 11.07
C ILE A 63 -21.91 -13.69 12.01
N LEU A 64 -21.53 -12.45 12.31
CA LEU A 64 -20.40 -12.13 13.19
C LEU A 64 -20.63 -12.56 14.66
N ARG A 65 -21.89 -12.71 15.08
CA ARG A 65 -22.27 -13.32 16.36
C ARG A 65 -21.93 -14.80 16.43
N SER A 66 -22.07 -15.53 15.32
CA SER A 66 -21.73 -16.96 15.27
C SER A 66 -20.23 -17.22 15.38
N ASP A 67 -19.44 -16.49 14.60
CA ASP A 67 -17.99 -16.60 14.53
C ASP A 67 -17.41 -15.23 14.13
N LYS A 68 -16.90 -14.53 15.15
CA LYS A 68 -16.25 -13.23 14.97
C LYS A 68 -15.06 -13.29 14.02
N THR A 69 -14.37 -14.43 13.96
CA THR A 69 -13.16 -14.57 13.13
C THR A 69 -13.46 -14.53 11.64
N LEU A 70 -14.74 -14.64 11.24
CA LEU A 70 -15.16 -14.46 9.86
C LEU A 70 -14.86 -13.06 9.34
N SER A 71 -14.81 -12.01 10.19
CA SER A 71 -14.49 -10.65 9.75
C SER A 71 -13.07 -10.51 9.19
N PHE A 72 -12.16 -11.41 9.59
CA PHE A 72 -10.75 -11.40 9.21
C PHE A 72 -10.41 -12.43 8.12
N LYS A 73 -11.18 -13.52 8.01
CA LYS A 73 -10.93 -14.57 7.02
C LYS A 73 -11.24 -14.09 5.60
N ASN A 74 -10.64 -14.76 4.61
CA ASN A 74 -10.97 -14.56 3.20
C ASN A 74 -12.10 -15.49 2.76
N ASP A 75 -12.89 -15.02 1.79
CA ASP A 75 -13.87 -15.86 1.09
C ASP A 75 -13.20 -16.83 0.10
N SER A 76 -14.02 -17.60 -0.60
CA SER A 76 -13.57 -18.54 -1.64
C SER A 76 -12.76 -17.91 -2.79
N LYS A 77 -12.80 -16.58 -2.93
CA LYS A 77 -12.09 -15.80 -3.95
C LYS A 77 -10.90 -15.01 -3.38
N GLY A 78 -10.56 -15.21 -2.11
CA GLY A 78 -9.47 -14.48 -1.46
C GLY A 78 -9.84 -13.06 -1.00
N ILE A 79 -11.13 -12.72 -0.91
CA ILE A 79 -11.60 -11.38 -0.53
C ILE A 79 -12.07 -11.37 0.93
N SER A 80 -11.44 -10.54 1.76
CA SER A 80 -11.86 -10.33 3.14
C SER A 80 -13.14 -9.46 3.21
N PRO A 81 -13.96 -9.59 4.28
CA PRO A 81 -15.10 -8.71 4.53
C PRO A 81 -14.76 -7.22 4.56
N PHE A 82 -13.56 -6.88 5.05
CA PHE A 82 -13.10 -5.50 5.07
C PHE A 82 -12.89 -4.95 3.66
N ILE A 83 -12.15 -5.69 2.81
CA ILE A 83 -11.98 -5.35 1.39
C ILE A 83 -13.34 -5.33 0.69
N LYS A 84 -14.23 -6.28 1.03
CA LYS A 84 -15.55 -6.36 0.44
C LYS A 84 -16.39 -5.12 0.71
N ASN A 85 -16.52 -4.73 1.98
CA ASN A 85 -17.25 -3.53 2.41
C ASN A 85 -16.76 -2.33 1.63
N HIS A 86 -15.45 -2.12 1.58
CA HIS A 86 -14.86 -1.00 0.88
C HIS A 86 -15.12 -1.00 -0.64
N LYS A 87 -15.09 -2.16 -1.29
CA LYS A 87 -15.35 -2.29 -2.74
C LYS A 87 -16.80 -2.04 -3.13
N THR A 88 -17.76 -2.36 -2.26
CA THR A 88 -19.17 -2.40 -2.66
C THR A 88 -20.03 -1.33 -2.02
N THR A 89 -19.82 -1.02 -0.74
CA THR A 89 -20.74 -0.16 0.02
C THR A 89 -20.02 1.00 0.70
N ASN A 90 -18.75 0.81 1.06
CA ASN A 90 -17.91 1.72 1.82
C ASN A 90 -18.61 2.20 3.11
N SER A 91 -19.37 1.31 3.77
CA SER A 91 -20.17 1.64 4.94
C SER A 91 -19.29 1.70 6.18
N ILE A 92 -19.31 2.87 6.86
CA ILE A 92 -18.61 3.09 8.13
C ILE A 92 -19.17 2.18 9.23
N LEU A 93 -20.48 1.93 9.23
CA LEU A 93 -21.11 1.09 10.23
C LEU A 93 -20.67 -0.38 10.09
N ILE A 94 -20.60 -0.89 8.85
CA ILE A 94 -20.10 -2.24 8.59
C ILE A 94 -18.61 -2.32 8.94
N GLU A 95 -17.83 -1.32 8.59
CA GLU A 95 -16.42 -1.21 8.97
C GLU A 95 -16.24 -1.32 10.50
N ASP A 96 -17.01 -0.54 11.27
CA ASP A 96 -17.01 -0.59 12.73
C ASP A 96 -17.42 -1.99 13.25
N MET A 97 -18.42 -2.64 12.65
CA MET A 97 -18.82 -4.01 13.01
C MET A 97 -17.68 -5.01 12.82
N LEU A 98 -16.95 -4.93 11.70
CA LEU A 98 -15.84 -5.83 11.38
C LEU A 98 -14.67 -5.64 12.35
N PHE A 99 -14.31 -4.39 12.65
CA PHE A 99 -13.25 -4.05 13.60
C PHE A 99 -13.59 -4.48 15.03
N CYS A 100 -14.85 -4.31 15.45
CA CYS A 100 -15.29 -4.74 16.77
C CYS A 100 -15.44 -6.26 16.90
N ALA A 101 -15.67 -6.97 15.79
CA ALA A 101 -15.72 -8.42 15.78
C ALA A 101 -14.33 -9.01 16.00
N ASP A 102 -13.32 -8.55 15.24
CA ASP A 102 -11.96 -9.08 15.33
C ASP A 102 -10.91 -7.99 15.15
N GLU A 103 -10.09 -7.78 16.18
CA GLU A 103 -9.08 -6.73 16.19
C GLU A 103 -7.97 -6.94 15.14
N ARG A 104 -7.81 -8.16 14.62
CA ARG A 104 -6.84 -8.46 13.57
C ARG A 104 -7.14 -7.71 12.28
N VAL A 105 -8.42 -7.39 12.03
CA VAL A 105 -8.80 -6.51 10.91
C VAL A 105 -8.10 -5.15 11.07
N PHE A 106 -8.17 -4.54 12.25
CA PHE A 106 -7.45 -3.27 12.52
C PHE A 106 -5.93 -3.46 12.42
N LYS A 107 -5.40 -4.53 13.01
CA LYS A 107 -3.96 -4.76 13.05
C LYS A 107 -3.36 -4.92 11.65
N PHE A 108 -4.00 -5.70 10.78
CA PHE A 108 -3.44 -6.00 9.47
C PHE A 108 -3.81 -4.95 8.43
N GLU A 109 -5.03 -4.40 8.47
CA GLU A 109 -5.46 -3.44 7.44
C GLU A 109 -5.04 -2.00 7.75
N ILE A 110 -4.94 -1.62 9.02
CA ILE A 110 -4.68 -0.22 9.44
C ILE A 110 -3.29 -0.06 10.05
N TYR A 111 -2.97 -0.84 11.09
CA TYR A 111 -1.69 -0.68 11.80
C TYR A 111 -0.48 -1.04 10.93
N THR A 112 -0.58 -2.09 10.11
CA THR A 112 0.49 -2.47 9.16
C THR A 112 0.79 -1.34 8.18
N LEU A 113 -0.25 -0.73 7.60
CA LEU A 113 -0.09 0.40 6.69
C LEU A 113 0.52 1.62 7.40
N TYR A 114 0.09 1.91 8.63
CA TYR A 114 0.70 2.97 9.45
C TYR A 114 2.20 2.74 9.67
N VAL A 115 2.59 1.52 10.06
CA VAL A 115 4.00 1.15 10.31
C VAL A 115 4.88 1.30 9.07
N LEU A 116 4.34 1.02 7.89
CA LEU A 116 5.04 1.16 6.61
C LEU A 116 5.15 2.62 6.15
N THR A 117 4.15 3.45 6.44
CA THR A 117 4.06 4.83 5.92
C THR A 117 4.54 5.90 6.91
N ASP A 118 4.70 5.58 8.20
CA ASP A 118 5.18 6.52 9.22
C ASP A 118 6.65 6.88 9.00
N LYS A 119 6.89 8.07 8.46
CA LYS A 119 8.24 8.62 8.21
C LYS A 119 9.06 8.84 9.48
N ASN A 120 8.43 8.92 10.65
CA ASN A 120 9.12 9.09 11.93
C ASN A 120 9.56 7.75 12.54
N MET A 121 9.05 6.62 12.05
CA MET A 121 9.47 5.29 12.50
C MET A 121 10.74 4.85 11.79
N SER A 122 11.78 4.46 12.54
CA SER A 122 13.01 3.94 11.96
C SER A 122 12.77 2.63 11.20
N GLU A 123 13.49 2.42 10.10
CA GLU A 123 13.37 1.22 9.27
C GLU A 123 13.65 -0.06 10.07
N SER A 124 14.65 -0.06 10.95
CA SER A 124 14.94 -1.17 11.88
C SER A 124 13.78 -1.52 12.81
N LYS A 125 13.05 -0.51 13.30
CA LYS A 125 11.86 -0.70 14.14
C LYS A 125 10.69 -1.21 13.29
N THR A 126 10.51 -0.67 12.09
CA THR A 126 9.52 -1.15 11.12
C THR A 126 9.74 -2.63 10.79
N ILE A 127 10.97 -3.06 10.48
CA ILE A 127 11.31 -4.47 10.21
C ILE A 127 11.01 -5.36 11.42
N LYS A 128 11.33 -4.91 12.64
CA LYS A 128 11.01 -5.66 13.87
C LYS A 128 9.50 -5.88 14.02
N ILE A 129 8.69 -4.85 13.78
CA ILE A 129 7.23 -4.94 13.86
C ILE A 129 6.69 -5.84 12.74
N LEU A 130 7.21 -5.71 11.51
CA LEU A 130 6.81 -6.56 10.39
C LEU A 130 7.09 -8.04 10.65
N ASN A 131 8.23 -8.39 11.26
CA ASN A 131 8.49 -9.77 11.67
C ASN A 131 7.39 -10.29 12.62
N GLN A 132 7.02 -9.49 13.63
CA GLN A 132 5.93 -9.85 14.54
C GLN A 132 4.60 -10.03 13.81
N LEU A 133 4.28 -9.12 12.87
CA LEU A 133 3.05 -9.20 12.08
C LEU A 133 3.04 -10.44 11.17
N PHE A 134 4.17 -10.79 10.54
CA PHE A 134 4.29 -12.02 9.75
C PHE A 134 4.15 -13.27 10.61
N ASP A 135 4.76 -13.31 11.80
CA ASP A 135 4.63 -14.42 12.75
C ASP A 135 3.18 -14.60 13.22
N GLU A 136 2.42 -13.50 13.28
CA GLU A 136 0.99 -13.50 13.61
C GLU A 136 0.06 -13.79 12.41
N GLY A 137 0.61 -13.94 11.21
CA GLY A 137 -0.13 -14.35 10.01
C GLY A 137 -0.46 -13.25 9.01
N LEU A 138 0.25 -12.12 9.01
CA LEU A 138 0.17 -11.14 7.91
C LEU A 138 0.53 -11.82 6.59
N ASP A 139 -0.34 -11.71 5.60
CA ASP A 139 -0.11 -12.30 4.28
C ASP A 139 0.94 -11.48 3.50
N LYS A 140 1.91 -12.16 2.86
CA LYS A 140 2.90 -11.53 1.98
C LYS A 140 2.28 -10.93 0.71
N SER A 141 1.08 -11.37 0.37
CA SER A 141 0.22 -10.87 -0.69
C SER A 141 -0.85 -9.90 -0.20
N ALA A 142 -0.73 -9.38 1.04
CA ALA A 142 -1.65 -8.36 1.54
C ALA A 142 -1.72 -7.17 0.57
N VAL A 143 -2.94 -6.81 0.20
CA VAL A 143 -3.26 -5.66 -0.65
C VAL A 143 -4.13 -4.72 0.16
N PHE A 144 -3.67 -3.47 0.31
CA PHE A 144 -4.40 -2.45 1.04
C PHE A 144 -5.35 -1.73 0.09
N TYR A 145 -6.65 -1.81 0.39
CA TYR A 145 -7.69 -1.33 -0.52
C TYR A 145 -7.58 0.16 -0.86
N TYR A 146 -7.14 1.00 0.07
CA TYR A 146 -7.16 2.46 -0.16
C TYR A 146 -6.29 2.89 -1.34
N GLU A 147 -5.36 2.04 -1.81
CA GLU A 147 -4.45 2.38 -2.90
C GLU A 147 -4.22 1.23 -3.90
N ASP A 148 -5.00 0.13 -3.83
CA ASP A 148 -4.84 -1.10 -4.64
C ASP A 148 -3.36 -1.53 -4.75
N PHE A 149 -2.64 -1.44 -3.63
CA PHE A 149 -1.20 -1.66 -3.57
C PHE A 149 -0.81 -2.58 -2.42
N GLY A 150 0.37 -3.19 -2.50
CA GLY A 150 0.86 -4.13 -1.47
C GLY A 150 1.83 -3.52 -0.47
N LEU A 151 2.48 -4.39 0.30
CA LEU A 151 3.50 -4.01 1.29
C LEU A 151 4.67 -3.23 0.68
N LEU A 152 5.12 -3.62 -0.53
CA LEU A 152 6.23 -2.96 -1.23
C LEU A 152 5.88 -1.51 -1.60
N ASN A 153 4.68 -1.28 -2.13
CA ASN A 153 4.21 0.05 -2.50
C ASN A 153 4.08 0.95 -1.27
N ALA A 154 3.57 0.42 -0.16
CA ALA A 154 3.47 1.13 1.10
C ALA A 154 4.85 1.54 1.65
N ALA A 155 5.83 0.63 1.63
CA ALA A 155 7.21 0.93 2.06
C ALA A 155 7.84 2.02 1.19
N LEU A 156 7.61 1.96 -0.12
CA LEU A 156 8.10 2.97 -1.06
C LEU A 156 7.47 4.35 -0.81
N GLY A 157 6.15 4.41 -0.59
CA GLY A 157 5.44 5.64 -0.22
C GLY A 157 5.87 6.22 1.13
N GLY A 158 6.28 5.36 2.06
CA GLY A 158 6.90 5.72 3.33
C GLY A 158 8.37 6.16 3.22
N GLU A 159 8.96 6.14 2.03
CA GLU A 159 10.38 6.40 1.77
C GLU A 159 11.32 5.48 2.57
N LYS A 160 10.93 4.21 2.77
CA LYS A 160 11.67 3.21 3.56
C LYS A 160 12.38 2.18 2.67
N VAL A 161 13.60 2.48 2.27
CA VAL A 161 14.35 1.68 1.28
C VAL A 161 14.84 0.35 1.85
N GLU A 162 15.32 0.31 3.08
CA GLU A 162 15.75 -0.92 3.75
C GLU A 162 14.56 -1.85 4.02
N VAL A 163 13.42 -1.29 4.42
CA VAL A 163 12.16 -2.04 4.58
C VAL A 163 11.71 -2.59 3.24
N PHE A 164 11.81 -1.80 2.17
CA PHE A 164 11.48 -2.24 0.82
C PHE A 164 12.35 -3.43 0.39
N ASP A 165 13.67 -3.33 0.51
CA ASP A 165 14.61 -4.42 0.20
C ASP A 165 14.28 -5.68 1.04
N TYR A 166 14.02 -5.50 2.33
CA TYR A 166 13.61 -6.59 3.22
C TYR A 166 12.32 -7.30 2.76
N LEU A 167 11.29 -6.54 2.38
CA LEU A 167 10.03 -7.08 1.89
C LEU A 167 10.21 -7.81 0.55
N LEU A 168 11.07 -7.28 -0.32
CA LEU A 168 11.41 -7.89 -1.61
C LEU A 168 12.12 -9.24 -1.41
N ASP A 169 13.04 -9.32 -0.45
CA ASP A 169 13.72 -10.58 -0.09
C ASP A 169 12.81 -11.60 0.61
N LYS A 170 11.75 -11.13 1.27
CA LYS A 170 10.69 -11.99 1.81
C LYS A 170 9.75 -12.53 0.72
N ASN A 171 9.92 -12.14 -0.54
CA ASN A 171 9.05 -12.47 -1.67
C ASN A 171 7.61 -11.97 -1.44
N CYS A 172 7.46 -10.73 -0.99
CA CYS A 172 6.15 -10.08 -0.93
C CYS A 172 5.62 -9.80 -2.35
N LEU A 173 4.31 -9.69 -2.48
CA LEU A 173 3.65 -9.47 -3.77
C LEU A 173 4.17 -8.21 -4.46
N ILE A 174 4.62 -8.39 -5.70
CA ILE A 174 4.98 -7.31 -6.62
C ILE A 174 3.73 -6.99 -7.44
N SER A 175 3.11 -5.84 -7.16
CA SER A 175 1.97 -5.34 -7.93
C SER A 175 2.43 -4.71 -9.23
N ASP A 176 1.64 -4.84 -10.31
CA ASP A 176 1.86 -4.14 -11.57
C ASP A 176 1.97 -2.61 -11.38
N ARG A 177 1.26 -2.07 -10.39
CA ARG A 177 1.31 -0.65 -10.03
C ARG A 177 2.70 -0.19 -9.56
N LEU A 178 3.56 -1.10 -9.08
CA LEU A 178 4.85 -0.73 -8.51
C LEU A 178 5.74 0.05 -9.49
N GLY A 179 5.65 -0.22 -10.80
CA GLY A 179 6.37 0.56 -11.81
C GLY A 179 5.96 2.04 -11.85
N MET A 180 4.68 2.35 -11.63
CA MET A 180 4.18 3.72 -11.49
C MET A 180 4.72 4.37 -10.21
N ASP A 181 4.73 3.66 -9.08
CA ASP A 181 5.19 4.22 -7.80
C ASP A 181 6.71 4.48 -7.79
N ILE A 182 7.49 3.63 -8.47
CA ILE A 182 8.91 3.89 -8.76
C ILE A 182 9.06 5.17 -9.59
N TRP A 183 8.26 5.37 -10.63
CA TRP A 183 8.28 6.60 -11.42
C TRP A 183 7.92 7.85 -10.60
N VAL A 184 6.86 7.79 -9.78
CA VAL A 184 6.49 8.90 -8.88
C VAL A 184 7.64 9.25 -7.95
N SER A 185 8.30 8.24 -7.38
CA SER A 185 9.43 8.43 -6.47
C SER A 185 10.67 8.98 -7.20
N PHE A 186 10.94 8.52 -8.42
CA PHE A 186 12.01 9.06 -9.27
C PHE A 186 11.76 10.54 -9.60
N THR A 187 10.54 10.94 -9.94
CA THR A 187 10.26 12.33 -10.34
C THR A 187 10.34 13.34 -9.19
N LYS A 188 10.46 12.89 -7.94
CA LYS A 188 10.60 13.76 -6.75
C LYS A 188 11.77 14.74 -6.87
N ILE A 189 12.89 14.34 -7.47
CA ILE A 189 14.07 15.21 -7.64
C ILE A 189 13.74 16.53 -8.35
N PHE A 190 12.84 16.53 -9.33
CA PHE A 190 12.48 17.74 -10.05
C PHE A 190 11.64 18.68 -9.19
N ARG A 191 10.76 18.12 -8.36
CA ARG A 191 9.97 18.90 -7.39
C ARG A 191 10.87 19.51 -6.32
N ASP A 192 11.82 18.75 -5.80
CA ASP A 192 12.77 19.20 -4.79
C ASP A 192 13.68 20.33 -5.32
N GLU A 193 13.94 20.34 -6.63
CA GLU A 193 14.67 21.39 -7.34
C GLU A 193 13.77 22.51 -7.89
N ASN A 194 12.47 22.49 -7.58
CA ASN A 194 11.47 23.44 -8.10
C ASN A 194 11.45 23.55 -9.64
N ILE A 195 11.75 22.44 -10.33
CA ILE A 195 11.73 22.31 -11.79
C ILE A 195 10.43 21.62 -12.20
N ALA A 196 9.62 22.32 -12.97
CA ALA A 196 8.45 21.72 -13.61
C ALA A 196 8.90 20.81 -14.77
N LEU A 197 8.57 19.52 -14.68
CA LEU A 197 8.59 18.60 -15.82
C LEU A 197 7.43 18.95 -16.76
N ASN A 198 7.54 20.05 -17.50
CA ASN A 198 6.64 20.33 -18.61
C ASN A 198 7.08 19.52 -19.83
N ILE A 199 6.17 19.07 -20.69
CA ILE A 199 6.52 18.42 -21.97
C ILE A 199 6.75 19.52 -23.01
N LYS A 200 7.70 20.43 -22.76
CA LYS A 200 7.99 21.54 -23.68
C LYS A 200 9.45 21.48 -24.13
N THR A 201 9.63 21.48 -25.44
CA THR A 201 10.92 21.68 -26.08
C THR A 201 11.04 23.13 -26.56
N PRO A 202 12.21 23.78 -26.42
CA PRO A 202 13.46 23.27 -25.83
C PRO A 202 13.40 23.21 -24.29
N HIS A 203 14.22 22.32 -23.70
CA HIS A 203 14.35 22.20 -22.24
C HIS A 203 14.88 23.49 -21.61
N SER A 204 14.44 23.79 -20.39
CA SER A 204 14.95 24.93 -19.64
C SER A 204 16.42 24.75 -19.25
N LYS A 205 17.13 25.86 -19.03
CA LYS A 205 18.53 25.83 -18.61
C LYS A 205 18.69 25.15 -17.24
N GLU A 206 17.73 25.35 -16.35
CA GLU A 206 17.68 24.73 -15.02
C GLU A 206 17.58 23.21 -15.13
N LEU A 207 16.71 22.70 -16.00
CA LEU A 207 16.59 21.26 -16.27
C LEU A 207 17.90 20.69 -16.82
N LEU A 208 18.49 21.35 -17.82
CA LEU A 208 19.77 20.92 -18.40
C LEU A 208 20.91 20.91 -17.37
N ASN A 209 20.96 21.91 -16.47
CA ASN A 209 21.92 21.96 -15.39
C ASN A 209 21.71 20.79 -14.40
N LEU A 210 20.47 20.50 -14.02
CA LEU A 210 20.15 19.36 -13.15
C LEU A 210 20.58 18.04 -13.79
N LEU A 211 20.24 17.79 -15.06
CA LEU A 211 20.59 16.55 -15.75
C LEU A 211 22.11 16.31 -15.83
N ASN A 212 22.90 17.39 -15.92
CA ASN A 212 24.36 17.30 -15.91
C ASN A 212 24.99 17.14 -14.52
N SER A 213 24.22 17.40 -13.45
CA SER A 213 24.71 17.40 -12.08
C SER A 213 25.02 15.98 -11.56
N GLN A 214 25.91 15.89 -10.56
CA GLN A 214 26.15 14.64 -9.85
C GLN A 214 24.90 14.17 -9.08
N LYS A 215 24.09 15.12 -8.59
CA LYS A 215 22.84 14.84 -7.87
C LYS A 215 21.88 14.00 -8.71
N TYR A 216 21.63 14.42 -9.96
CA TYR A 216 20.77 13.67 -10.88
C TYR A 216 21.36 12.29 -11.21
N LYS A 217 22.67 12.21 -11.50
CA LYS A 217 23.33 10.94 -11.84
C LYS A 217 23.21 9.92 -10.71
N THR A 218 23.49 10.33 -9.47
CA THR A 218 23.33 9.47 -8.29
C THR A 218 21.89 9.03 -8.09
N HIS A 219 20.93 9.97 -8.19
CA HIS A 219 19.50 9.68 -8.06
C HIS A 219 19.01 8.70 -9.12
N ARG A 220 19.36 8.94 -10.39
CA ARG A 220 19.03 8.08 -11.52
C ARG A 220 19.59 6.67 -11.33
N THR A 221 20.87 6.53 -10.98
CA THR A 221 21.50 5.22 -10.75
C THR A 221 20.83 4.46 -9.60
N PHE A 222 20.48 5.14 -8.51
CA PHE A 222 19.74 4.52 -7.42
C PHE A 222 18.41 3.92 -7.90
N TRP A 223 17.61 4.68 -8.64
CA TRP A 223 16.30 4.22 -9.11
C TRP A 223 16.39 3.16 -10.19
N LEU A 224 17.39 3.21 -11.08
CA LEU A 224 17.63 2.15 -12.07
C LEU A 224 18.04 0.85 -11.41
N ASN A 225 18.94 0.87 -10.42
CA ASN A 225 19.32 -0.32 -9.66
C ASN A 225 18.13 -0.92 -8.89
N LEU A 226 17.30 -0.08 -8.26
CA LEU A 226 16.07 -0.55 -7.60
C LEU A 226 15.10 -1.16 -8.60
N THR A 227 14.95 -0.55 -9.78
CA THR A 227 14.10 -1.05 -10.87
C THR A 227 14.57 -2.41 -11.38
N GLU A 228 15.88 -2.59 -11.59
CA GLU A 228 16.48 -3.86 -11.96
C GLU A 228 16.14 -4.95 -10.93
N LYS A 229 16.39 -4.70 -9.64
CA LYS A 229 16.07 -5.64 -8.56
C LYS A 229 14.61 -6.09 -8.58
N VAL A 230 13.65 -5.18 -8.77
CA VAL A 230 12.22 -5.55 -8.76
C VAL A 230 11.81 -6.30 -10.01
N VAL A 231 12.41 -6.01 -11.17
CA VAL A 231 12.19 -6.76 -12.41
C VAL A 231 12.74 -8.17 -12.28
N GLU A 232 13.96 -8.33 -11.75
CA GLU A 232 14.56 -9.65 -11.47
C GLU A 232 13.69 -10.51 -10.54
N LYS A 233 12.96 -9.87 -9.64
CA LYS A 233 12.06 -10.51 -8.68
C LYS A 233 10.64 -10.73 -9.21
N GLY A 234 10.32 -10.25 -10.41
CA GLY A 234 9.08 -10.59 -11.12
C GLY A 234 8.17 -9.44 -11.52
N LEU A 235 8.59 -8.17 -11.40
CA LEU A 235 7.84 -7.06 -12.01
C LEU A 235 7.86 -7.21 -13.54
N ASP A 236 6.70 -7.19 -14.19
CA ASP A 236 6.64 -7.09 -15.66
C ASP A 236 7.30 -5.78 -16.10
N PRO A 237 8.38 -5.82 -16.90
CA PRO A 237 9.07 -4.62 -17.39
C PRO A 237 8.13 -3.63 -18.09
N ASN A 238 7.04 -4.08 -18.73
CA ASN A 238 6.10 -3.20 -19.43
C ASN A 238 5.36 -2.23 -18.48
N ASN A 239 5.31 -2.52 -17.19
CA ASN A 239 4.79 -1.60 -16.17
C ASN A 239 5.71 -0.39 -15.91
N LEU A 240 6.88 -0.32 -16.55
CA LEU A 240 7.84 0.80 -16.46
C LEU A 240 7.62 1.90 -17.49
N ASN A 241 6.49 1.88 -18.22
CA ASN A 241 6.19 2.84 -19.30
C ASN A 241 6.39 4.32 -18.91
N TYR A 242 5.89 4.74 -17.74
CA TYR A 242 6.03 6.14 -17.30
C TYR A 242 7.50 6.53 -17.04
N LEU A 243 8.28 5.62 -16.46
CA LEU A 243 9.70 5.83 -16.21
C LEU A 243 10.47 5.93 -17.54
N TYR A 244 10.19 5.03 -18.49
CA TYR A 244 10.75 5.05 -19.83
C TYR A 244 10.43 6.33 -20.60
N MET A 245 9.15 6.72 -20.64
CA MET A 245 8.71 7.95 -21.31
C MET A 245 9.35 9.19 -20.69
N THR A 246 9.59 9.18 -19.38
CA THR A 246 10.30 10.25 -18.69
C THR A 246 11.77 10.30 -19.14
N PHE A 247 12.51 9.20 -19.14
CA PHE A 247 13.90 9.19 -19.61
C PHE A 247 14.04 9.61 -21.08
N LYS A 248 13.12 9.14 -21.93
CA LYS A 248 13.06 9.55 -23.33
C LYS A 248 12.83 11.05 -23.47
N TYR A 249 11.89 11.62 -22.70
CA TYR A 249 11.65 13.05 -22.66
C TYR A 249 12.90 13.83 -22.23
N LEU A 250 13.58 13.37 -21.18
CA LEU A 250 14.79 14.00 -20.66
C LEU A 250 16.00 13.91 -21.60
N GLY A 251 15.93 13.07 -22.64
CA GLY A 251 17.07 12.77 -23.51
C GLY A 251 18.14 11.91 -22.83
N ASP A 252 17.77 11.14 -21.79
CA ASP A 252 18.68 10.25 -21.10
C ASP A 252 18.74 8.89 -21.82
N GLU A 253 19.58 8.82 -22.85
CA GLU A 253 19.73 7.64 -23.69
C GLU A 253 20.24 6.42 -22.91
N ASN A 254 21.11 6.64 -21.91
CA ASN A 254 21.67 5.57 -21.09
C ASN A 254 20.57 4.92 -20.24
N ALA A 255 19.79 5.72 -19.51
CA ALA A 255 18.68 5.20 -18.71
C ALA A 255 17.59 4.54 -19.56
N THR A 256 17.31 5.13 -20.73
CA THR A 256 16.39 4.55 -21.71
C THR A 256 16.85 3.16 -22.16
N LYS A 257 18.14 3.00 -22.48
CA LYS A 257 18.74 1.73 -22.87
C LYS A 257 18.71 0.70 -21.74
N GLU A 258 18.95 1.12 -20.49
CA GLU A 258 18.86 0.23 -19.33
C GLU A 258 17.46 -0.37 -19.19
N LEU A 259 16.39 0.41 -19.30
CA LEU A 259 15.03 -0.12 -19.24
C LEU A 259 14.71 -1.08 -20.39
N LEU A 260 15.20 -0.80 -21.60
CA LEU A 260 15.06 -1.71 -22.74
C LEU A 260 15.80 -3.04 -22.50
N ASN A 261 16.99 -3.00 -21.89
CA ASN A 261 17.74 -4.20 -21.52
C ASN A 261 17.03 -5.05 -20.45
N LEU A 262 16.25 -4.41 -19.56
CA LEU A 262 15.37 -5.09 -18.60
C LEU A 262 14.17 -5.77 -19.27
N GLY A 263 13.99 -5.61 -20.58
CA GLY A 263 12.91 -6.25 -21.33
C GLY A 263 11.67 -5.38 -21.51
N TYR A 264 11.72 -4.08 -21.16
CA TYR A 264 10.66 -3.14 -21.50
C TYR A 264 10.47 -3.11 -23.01
N LYS A 265 9.24 -3.33 -23.48
CA LYS A 265 8.89 -3.18 -24.88
C LYS A 265 8.08 -1.91 -25.05
N ASN A 266 8.57 -1.03 -25.92
CA ASN A 266 7.84 0.17 -26.31
C ASN A 266 6.72 -0.21 -27.29
N ASP A 267 5.76 -1.00 -26.82
CA ASP A 267 4.56 -1.40 -27.57
C ASP A 267 3.59 -0.21 -27.55
N VAL A 268 3.97 0.86 -28.26
CA VAL A 268 3.08 1.98 -28.53
C VAL A 268 2.00 1.49 -29.50
N LYS A 269 0.78 1.29 -29.00
CA LYS A 269 -0.44 1.41 -29.80
C LYS A 269 -0.97 2.84 -29.69
#